data_AF-A0A094E5Q3-F1
#
_entry.id   AF-A0A094E5Q3-F1
#
_cell.length_a   1.000
_cell.length_b   1.000
_cell.length_c   1.000
_cell.angle_alpha   90.00
_cell.angle_beta   90.00
_cell.angle_gamma   90.00
#
_symmetry.space_group_name_H-M   'P 1'
#
loop_
_entity.id
_entity.type
_entity.pdbx_description
1 polymer ?
#
loop_
_entity_poly.entity_id
_entity_poly.type
_entity_poly.pdbx_seq_one_letter_code
_entity_poly.pdbx_strand_id
1 'polypeptide(L)'
;MPNNMDAPVLCDFGSAMLGAQHHSEFVQPNIYRAPEVILEAPWTYSVDIWNVGCMIWDVYEGGSLFTGYDPEFQKYRSRAHLAEMINLLGPPPSSLLAQGELRDKFFSSEGKSRVLSSCLPQ
;
A
#
# COMPACT_ATOMS: atom_id res chain seq x y z
N MET A 1 -3.01 32.17 -7.21
CA MET A 1 -2.81 31.42 -5.95
C MET A 1 -3.44 32.25 -4.83
N PRO A 2 -4.24 31.67 -3.92
CA PRO A 2 -4.77 32.43 -2.80
C PRO A 2 -3.61 32.93 -1.93
N ASN A 3 -3.68 34.17 -1.48
CA ASN A 3 -2.61 34.83 -0.72
C ASN A 3 -2.58 34.44 0.77
N ASN A 4 -3.46 33.55 1.21
CA ASN A 4 -3.51 33.05 2.58
C ASN A 4 -3.98 31.58 2.55
N MET A 5 -3.06 30.64 2.74
CA MET A 5 -3.41 29.23 2.94
C MET A 5 -3.27 28.93 4.43
N ASP A 6 -4.41 28.67 5.08
CA ASP A 6 -4.42 28.15 6.44
C ASP A 6 -3.79 26.75 6.49
N ALA A 7 -3.38 26.32 7.69
CA ALA A 7 -2.79 24.99 7.86
C ALA A 7 -3.78 23.89 7.45
N PRO A 8 -3.32 22.80 6.78
CA PRO A 8 -4.17 21.68 6.47
C PRO A 8 -4.69 21.02 7.75
N VAL A 9 -5.96 20.62 7.74
CA VAL A 9 -6.65 19.96 8.87
C VAL A 9 -7.17 18.62 8.39
N LEU A 10 -6.96 17.56 9.18
CA LEU A 10 -7.56 16.25 8.93
C LEU A 10 -9.08 16.34 9.10
N CYS A 11 -9.81 15.82 8.12
CA CYS A 11 -11.27 15.79 8.09
C CYS A 11 -11.77 14.43 7.61
N ASP A 12 -13.09 14.25 7.62
CA ASP A 12 -13.78 13.01 7.21
C ASP A 12 -13.33 11.76 7.99
N PHE A 13 -13.74 11.69 9.26
CA PHE A 13 -13.48 10.55 10.13
C PHE A 13 -14.45 9.37 9.92
N GLY A 14 -15.17 9.31 8.78
CA GLY A 14 -16.18 8.26 8.51
C GLY A 14 -15.60 6.84 8.44
N SER A 15 -14.29 6.71 8.19
CA SER A 15 -13.57 5.43 8.18
C SER A 15 -12.53 5.32 9.31
N ALA A 16 -12.53 6.25 10.27
CA ALA A 16 -11.59 6.21 11.38
C ALA A 16 -11.90 5.04 12.33
N MET A 17 -10.85 4.42 12.86
CA MET A 17 -10.95 3.28 13.77
C MET A 17 -10.15 3.49 15.05
N LEU A 18 -10.58 2.84 16.14
CA LEU A 18 -9.92 2.94 17.43
C LEU A 18 -8.66 2.04 17.47
N GLY A 19 -7.50 2.62 17.79
CA GLY A 19 -6.23 1.90 17.75
C GLY A 19 -6.01 0.80 18.81
N ALA A 20 -6.90 0.66 19.80
CA ALA A 20 -6.79 -0.37 20.84
C ALA A 20 -7.33 -1.75 20.40
N GLN A 21 -7.94 -1.83 19.23
CA GLN A 21 -8.53 -3.05 18.69
C GLN A 21 -7.56 -3.74 17.73
N HIS A 22 -7.73 -5.06 17.58
CA HIS A 22 -7.04 -5.80 16.54
C HIS A 22 -7.72 -5.50 15.20
N HIS A 23 -6.92 -5.15 14.19
CA HIS A 23 -7.41 -4.82 12.87
C HIS A 23 -6.68 -5.62 11.79
N SER A 24 -7.44 -6.13 10.84
CA SER A 24 -6.95 -6.85 9.65
C SER A 24 -7.86 -6.62 8.44
N GLU A 25 -8.78 -5.67 8.54
CA GLU A 25 -9.77 -5.36 7.54
C GLU A 25 -9.13 -4.66 6.34
N PHE A 26 -9.79 -4.77 5.20
CA PHE A 26 -9.38 -4.11 3.99
C PHE A 26 -9.73 -2.62 4.04
N VAL A 27 -8.71 -1.80 4.32
CA VAL A 27 -8.82 -0.35 4.45
C VAL A 27 -8.08 0.37 3.33
N GLN A 28 -8.14 1.71 3.39
CA GLN A 28 -7.41 2.67 2.56
C GLN A 28 -7.85 2.72 1.08
N PRO A 29 -7.76 3.90 0.45
CA PRO A 29 -7.86 4.01 -1.00
C PRO A 29 -6.75 3.21 -1.69
N ASN A 30 -7.03 2.76 -2.92
CA ASN A 30 -6.18 1.80 -3.64
C ASN A 30 -4.70 2.19 -3.72
N ILE A 31 -4.40 3.43 -4.12
CA ILE A 31 -3.02 3.91 -4.36
C ILE A 31 -2.26 4.22 -3.06
N TYR A 32 -2.97 4.36 -1.95
CA TYR A 32 -2.38 4.63 -0.64
C TYR A 32 -2.25 3.35 0.19
N ARG A 33 -2.80 2.22 -0.26
CA ARG A 33 -2.87 1.01 0.56
C ARG A 33 -1.49 0.51 0.98
N ALA A 34 -1.31 0.30 2.27
CA ALA A 34 -0.07 -0.18 2.87
C ALA A 34 0.17 -1.69 2.57
N PRO A 35 1.44 -2.17 2.60
CA PRO A 35 1.75 -3.57 2.31
C PRO A 35 1.09 -4.54 3.29
N GLU A 36 1.02 -4.21 4.58
CA GLU A 36 0.34 -5.03 5.59
C GLU A 36 -1.16 -5.20 5.30
N VAL A 37 -1.81 -4.16 4.77
CA VAL A 37 -3.23 -4.22 4.37
C VAL A 37 -3.42 -5.06 3.11
N ILE A 38 -2.51 -4.96 2.12
CA ILE A 38 -2.58 -5.80 0.92
C ILE A 38 -2.40 -7.29 1.26
N LEU A 39 -1.54 -7.58 2.23
CA LEU A 39 -1.20 -8.94 2.65
C LEU A 39 -2.20 -9.53 3.66
N GLU A 40 -3.20 -8.75 4.07
CA GLU A 40 -4.11 -9.10 5.17
C GLU A 40 -3.35 -9.50 6.44
N ALA A 41 -2.26 -8.78 6.72
CA ALA A 41 -1.56 -8.86 7.99
C ALA A 41 -2.20 -7.90 9.02
N PRO A 42 -2.06 -8.16 10.32
CA PRO A 42 -2.50 -7.23 11.35
C PRO A 42 -1.84 -5.87 11.19
N TRP A 43 -2.62 -4.80 11.35
CA TRP A 43 -2.15 -3.45 11.15
C TRP A 43 -2.51 -2.51 12.32
N THR A 44 -1.79 -1.38 12.39
CA THR A 44 -1.95 -0.36 13.43
C THR A 44 -1.98 1.04 12.79
N TYR A 45 -1.85 2.10 13.59
CA TYR A 45 -1.71 3.48 13.09
C TYR A 45 -0.55 3.69 12.08
N SER A 46 0.37 2.72 11.96
CA SER A 46 1.43 2.73 10.94
C SER A 46 0.90 2.86 9.50
N VAL A 47 -0.32 2.37 9.24
CA VAL A 47 -0.93 2.47 7.90
C VAL A 47 -1.23 3.91 7.50
N ASP A 48 -1.52 4.78 8.48
CA ASP A 48 -1.71 6.22 8.23
C ASP A 48 -0.38 6.91 7.93
N ILE A 49 0.71 6.49 8.59
CA ILE A 49 2.06 7.01 8.29
C ILE A 49 2.48 6.64 6.87
N TRP A 50 2.15 5.43 6.42
CA TRP A 50 2.32 5.04 5.01
C TRP A 50 1.53 5.96 4.07
N ASN A 51 0.26 6.26 4.39
CA ASN A 51 -0.57 7.17 3.59
C ASN A 51 0.02 8.58 3.51
N VAL A 52 0.51 9.12 4.63
CA VAL A 52 1.17 10.42 4.66
C VAL A 52 2.42 10.41 3.77
N GLY A 53 3.22 9.34 3.79
CA GLY A 53 4.40 9.20 2.92
C GLY A 53 4.04 9.23 1.43
N CYS A 54 3.05 8.46 1.01
CA CYS A 54 2.54 8.49 -0.36
C CYS A 54 1.97 9.87 -0.72
N MET A 55 1.14 10.47 0.14
CA MET A 55 0.54 11.79 -0.11
C MET A 55 1.60 12.90 -0.28
N ILE A 56 2.66 12.89 0.54
CA ILE A 56 3.77 13.85 0.41
C ILE A 56 4.43 13.72 -0.97
N TRP A 57 4.65 12.49 -1.43
CA TRP A 57 5.19 12.24 -2.76
C TRP A 57 4.25 12.77 -3.85
N ASP A 58 2.94 12.49 -3.77
CA ASP A 58 1.96 12.93 -4.75
C ASP A 58 1.93 14.46 -4.90
N VAL A 59 2.06 15.19 -3.79
CA VAL A 59 2.16 16.65 -3.78
C VAL A 59 3.49 17.14 -4.37
N TYR A 60 4.59 16.41 -4.12
CA TYR A 60 5.93 16.81 -4.54
C TYR A 60 6.19 16.54 -6.03
N GLU A 61 5.86 15.35 -6.52
CA GLU A 61 6.09 14.93 -7.92
C GLU A 61 4.89 15.20 -8.84
N GLY A 62 3.71 15.53 -8.30
CA GLY A 62 2.50 15.74 -9.08
C GLY A 62 1.88 14.45 -9.63
N GLY A 63 2.21 13.30 -9.05
CA GLY A 63 1.68 11.99 -9.46
C GLY A 63 1.86 10.92 -8.38
N SER A 64 1.06 9.86 -8.46
CA SER A 64 1.02 8.84 -7.41
C SER A 64 2.32 8.06 -7.26
N LEU A 65 2.80 7.89 -6.01
CA LEU A 65 3.99 7.07 -5.72
C LEU A 65 3.83 5.63 -6.21
N PHE A 66 2.64 5.10 -6.02
CA PHE A 66 2.23 3.79 -6.52
C PHE A 66 0.91 3.94 -7.26
N THR A 67 0.80 3.28 -8.41
CA THR A 67 -0.43 3.28 -9.21
C THR A 67 -1.23 2.01 -8.99
N GLY A 68 -0.54 0.91 -8.67
CA GLY A 68 -1.09 -0.44 -8.66
C GLY A 68 -1.73 -0.84 -9.98
N TYR A 69 -1.40 -0.16 -11.08
CA TYR A 69 -1.99 -0.39 -12.38
C TYR A 69 -1.46 -1.68 -12.98
N ASP A 70 -2.38 -2.57 -13.27
CA ASP A 70 -2.07 -3.85 -13.89
C ASP A 70 -2.29 -3.75 -15.41
N PRO A 71 -1.23 -3.79 -16.24
CA PRO A 71 -1.36 -3.64 -17.68
C PRO A 71 -2.09 -4.81 -18.34
N GLU A 72 -2.09 -6.00 -17.74
CA GLU A 72 -2.83 -7.16 -18.26
C GLU A 72 -4.33 -6.94 -18.15
N PHE A 73 -4.79 -6.40 -17.00
CA PHE A 73 -6.20 -6.22 -16.70
C PHE A 73 -6.70 -4.79 -16.89
N GLN A 74 -5.81 -3.85 -17.25
CA GLN A 74 -6.08 -2.43 -17.45
C GLN A 74 -6.78 -1.78 -16.25
N LYS A 75 -6.46 -2.22 -15.02
CA LYS A 75 -7.09 -1.74 -13.78
C LYS A 75 -6.19 -1.95 -12.57
N TYR A 76 -6.54 -1.32 -11.45
CA TYR A 76 -5.84 -1.55 -10.19
C TYR A 76 -5.88 -3.03 -9.77
N ARG A 77 -4.73 -3.58 -9.40
CA ARG A 77 -4.63 -4.90 -8.75
C ARG A 77 -3.55 -4.85 -7.67
N SER A 78 -3.85 -5.44 -6.52
CA SER A 78 -2.89 -5.55 -5.41
C SER A 78 -1.58 -6.22 -5.80
N ARG A 79 -1.59 -7.10 -6.83
CA ARG A 79 -0.35 -7.69 -7.37
C ARG A 79 0.54 -6.61 -7.98
N ALA A 80 0.03 -5.78 -8.89
CA ALA A 80 0.83 -4.73 -9.51
C ALA A 80 1.32 -3.72 -8.46
N HIS A 81 0.47 -3.39 -7.48
CA HIS A 81 0.83 -2.48 -6.39
C HIS A 81 2.00 -3.02 -5.55
N LEU A 82 1.94 -4.29 -5.11
CA LEU A 82 3.07 -4.91 -4.42
C LEU A 82 4.33 -4.99 -5.30
N ALA A 83 4.18 -5.17 -6.61
CA ALA A 83 5.31 -5.18 -7.54
C ALA A 83 6.05 -3.84 -7.53
N GLU A 84 5.32 -2.74 -7.62
CA GLU A 84 5.86 -1.38 -7.57
C GLU A 84 6.56 -1.11 -6.23
N MET A 85 5.93 -1.49 -5.12
CA MET A 85 6.54 -1.38 -3.78
C MET A 85 7.86 -2.16 -3.69
N ILE A 86 7.89 -3.40 -4.19
CA ILE A 86 9.08 -4.24 -4.15
C ILE A 86 10.19 -3.67 -5.03
N ASN A 87 9.85 -3.14 -6.20
CA ASN A 87 10.82 -2.52 -7.09
C ASN A 87 11.48 -1.28 -6.47
N LEU A 88 10.73 -0.51 -5.68
CA LEU A 88 11.24 0.70 -5.03
C LEU A 88 11.95 0.43 -3.71
N LEU A 89 11.38 -0.42 -2.86
CA LEU A 89 11.79 -0.59 -1.45
C LEU A 89 12.49 -1.94 -1.18
N GLY A 90 12.48 -2.86 -2.14
CA GLY A 90 12.87 -4.26 -1.94
C GLY A 90 11.73 -5.12 -1.37
N PRO A 91 11.98 -6.43 -1.16
CA PRO A 91 10.97 -7.35 -0.66
C PRO A 91 10.51 -6.98 0.76
N PRO A 92 9.24 -7.25 1.12
CA PRO A 92 8.77 -7.02 2.48
C PRO A 92 9.56 -7.85 3.50
N PRO A 93 9.73 -7.36 4.74
CA PRO A 93 10.36 -8.13 5.80
C PRO A 93 9.70 -9.50 6.00
N SER A 94 10.48 -10.52 6.30
CA SER A 94 9.96 -11.88 6.54
C SER A 94 8.98 -11.94 7.71
N SER A 95 9.14 -11.07 8.71
CA SER A 95 8.18 -10.92 9.82
C SER A 95 6.79 -10.49 9.35
N LEU A 96 6.71 -9.60 8.36
CA LEU A 96 5.44 -9.18 7.77
C LEU A 96 4.83 -10.32 6.94
N LEU A 97 5.64 -10.98 6.12
CA LEU A 97 5.18 -12.12 5.33
C LEU A 97 4.67 -13.28 6.20
N ALA A 98 5.26 -13.49 7.39
CA ALA A 98 4.83 -14.53 8.32
C ALA A 98 3.41 -14.28 8.89
N GLN A 99 2.96 -13.03 8.90
CA GLN A 99 1.67 -12.61 9.46
C GLN A 99 0.58 -12.41 8.41
N GLY A 100 0.93 -12.34 7.12
CA GLY A 100 -0.01 -12.06 6.05
C GLY A 100 -0.79 -13.31 5.63
N GLU A 101 -2.10 -13.31 5.82
CA GLU A 101 -3.00 -14.37 5.38
C GLU A 101 -2.97 -14.56 3.85
N LEU A 102 -2.76 -13.47 3.10
CA LEU A 102 -2.65 -13.51 1.64
C LEU A 102 -1.21 -13.69 1.14
N ARG A 103 -0.22 -13.97 1.98
CA ARG A 103 1.18 -14.07 1.55
C ARG A 103 1.36 -15.06 0.39
N ASP A 104 0.69 -16.21 0.42
CA ASP A 104 0.92 -17.31 -0.53
C ASP A 104 0.38 -16.98 -1.93
N LYS A 105 -0.49 -15.96 -2.03
CA LYS A 105 -0.97 -15.39 -3.29
C LYS A 105 0.11 -14.62 -4.03
N PHE A 106 1.06 -14.03 -3.31
CA PHE A 106 2.06 -13.11 -3.85
C PHE A 106 3.50 -13.63 -3.72
N PHE A 107 3.76 -14.54 -2.78
CA PHE A 107 5.09 -15.04 -2.46
C PHE A 107 5.12 -16.58 -2.43
N SER A 108 6.29 -17.16 -2.66
CA SER A 108 6.53 -18.58 -2.41
C SER A 108 6.72 -18.84 -0.92
N SER A 109 6.69 -20.12 -0.52
CA SER A 109 7.04 -20.54 0.84
C SER A 109 8.46 -20.15 1.27
N GLU A 110 9.36 -19.92 0.30
CA GLU A 110 10.72 -19.43 0.49
C GLU A 110 10.80 -17.88 0.57
N GLY A 111 9.66 -17.18 0.50
CA GLY A 111 9.60 -15.71 0.51
C GLY A 111 9.94 -15.05 -0.83
N LYS A 112 10.10 -15.83 -1.91
CA LYS A 112 10.38 -15.27 -3.25
C LYS A 112 9.11 -14.69 -3.85
N SER A 113 9.18 -13.44 -4.34
CA SER A 113 8.06 -12.78 -5.00
C SER A 113 7.62 -13.53 -6.25
N ARG A 114 6.34 -13.88 -6.33
CA ARG A 114 5.66 -14.39 -7.55
C ARG A 114 5.13 -13.24 -8.41
N VAL A 115 5.17 -12.03 -7.88
CA VAL A 115 4.59 -10.83 -8.51
C VAL A 115 5.52 -10.26 -9.58
N LEU A 116 6.83 -10.31 -9.36
CA LEU A 116 7.80 -9.78 -10.32
C LEU A 116 7.91 -10.63 -11.59
N SER A 117 7.68 -11.95 -11.49
CA SER A 117 7.73 -12.85 -12.64
C SER A 117 6.61 -12.65 -13.66
N SER A 118 5.51 -11.96 -13.29
CA SER A 118 4.36 -11.70 -14.18
C SER A 118 4.26 -10.25 -14.66
N CYS A 119 5.14 -9.36 -14.19
CA CYS A 119 5.15 -7.95 -14.58
C CYS A 119 6.35 -7.57 -15.48
N LEU A 120 7.28 -8.49 -15.75
CA LEU A 120 8.30 -8.29 -16.76
C LEU A 120 7.70 -8.51 -18.14
N PRO A 121 7.87 -7.59 -19.11
CA PRO A 121 7.54 -7.87 -20.48
C PRO A 121 8.37 -9.07 -20.95
N GLN A 122 7.72 -10.04 -21.60
CA GLN A 122 8.44 -10.98 -22.47
C GLN A 122 9.05 -10.22 -23.66
#